data_AF-A0A7C5JQ31-F1
#
_entry.id   AF-A0A7C5JQ31-F1
#
_cell.length_a   1.000
_cell.length_b   1.000
_cell.length_c   1.000
_cell.angle_alpha   90.00
_cell.angle_beta   90.00
_cell.angle_gamma   90.00
#
_symmetry.space_group_name_H-M   'P 1'
#
loop_
_entity.id
_entity.type
_entity.pdbx_description
1 polymer ?
#
loop_
_entity_poly.entity_id
_entity_poly.type
_entity_poly.pdbx_seq_one_letter_code
_entity_poly.pdbx_strand_id
1 'polypeptide(L)' 'MNVLFITADDLNWNSVGVYGSKTPDVTPNIDRLASEGIRFNHAHVTIAVCQPSRGALMTGRYPHRSGVEGFN' A
#
# COMPACT_ATOMS: atom_id res chain seq x y z
N MET A 1 18.04 -15.63 -2.46
CA MET A 1 17.13 -14.64 -1.84
C MET A 1 16.03 -14.35 -2.83
N ASN A 2 14.77 -14.38 -2.40
CA ASN A 2 13.62 -14.02 -3.24
C ASN A 2 12.90 -12.84 -2.58
N VAL A 3 12.43 -11.89 -3.38
CA VAL A 3 11.65 -10.73 -2.91
C VAL A 3 10.31 -10.73 -3.65
N LEU A 4 9.21 -10.70 -2.90
CA LEU A 4 7.85 -10.60 -3.44
C LEU A 4 7.25 -9.26 -3.01
N PHE A 5 6.93 -8.41 -3.98
CA PHE A 5 6.30 -7.12 -3.75
C PHE A 5 4.86 -7.14 -4.25
N ILE A 6 3.90 -6.94 -3.33
CA ILE A 6 2.46 -7.02 -3.60
C ILE A 6 1.85 -5.64 -3.36
N THR A 7 1.05 -5.16 -4.32
CA THR A 7 0.25 -3.93 -4.18
C THR A 7 -1.21 -4.22 -4.50
N ALA A 8 -2.13 -3.64 -3.75
CA ALA A 8 -3.55 -3.60 -4.07
C ALA A 8 -3.92 -2.16 -4.50
N ASP A 9 -4.70 -2.01 -5.59
CA ASP A 9 -5.16 -0.70 -6.04
C ASP A 9 -6.38 -0.26 -5.22
N ASP A 10 -6.44 1.04 -4.90
CA ASP A 10 -7.54 1.68 -4.17
C ASP A 10 -7.97 1.03 -2.84
N LEU A 11 -7.10 0.23 -2.22
CA LEU A 11 -7.39 -0.39 -0.93
C LEU A 11 -7.28 0.63 0.20
N ASN A 12 -8.42 0.97 0.82
CA ASN A 12 -8.40 1.80 2.02
C ASN A 12 -7.76 1.05 3.20
N TRP A 13 -7.04 1.78 4.06
CA TRP A 13 -6.27 1.18 5.15
C TRP A 13 -7.15 0.39 6.13
N ASN A 14 -8.37 0.86 6.40
CA ASN A 14 -9.32 0.21 7.32
C ASN A 14 -10.21 -0.84 6.65
N SER A 15 -9.96 -1.20 5.40
CA SER A 15 -10.67 -2.32 4.74
C SER A 15 -10.09 -3.68 5.12
N VAL A 16 -8.90 -3.71 5.76
CA VAL A 16 -8.19 -4.92 6.19
C VAL A 16 -8.50 -5.21 7.67
N GLY A 17 -8.73 -6.49 8.00
CA GLY A 17 -9.09 -6.98 9.33
C GLY A 17 -8.17 -6.47 10.44
N VAL A 18 -6.86 -6.64 10.31
CA VAL A 18 -5.88 -6.15 11.31
C VAL A 18 -5.90 -4.64 11.54
N TYR A 19 -6.44 -3.85 10.62
CA TYR A 19 -6.61 -2.40 10.76
C TYR A 19 -8.03 -1.98 11.19
N GLY A 20 -8.86 -2.91 11.63
CA GLY A 20 -10.18 -2.63 12.20
C GLY A 20 -11.31 -2.55 11.17
N SER A 21 -11.24 -3.38 10.12
CA SER A 21 -12.35 -3.52 9.18
C SER A 21 -13.66 -3.87 9.87
N LYS A 22 -14.76 -3.26 9.40
CA LYS A 22 -16.11 -3.52 9.90
C LYS A 22 -16.69 -4.84 9.41
N THR A 23 -16.13 -5.39 8.33
CA THR A 23 -16.54 -6.69 7.79
C THR A 23 -15.73 -7.80 8.48
N PRO A 24 -16.38 -8.70 9.24
CA PRO A 24 -15.68 -9.79 9.93
C PRO A 24 -14.96 -10.71 8.94
N ASP A 25 -13.77 -11.19 9.32
CA ASP A 25 -12.98 -12.20 8.60
C ASP A 25 -12.77 -11.92 7.09
N VAL A 26 -12.70 -10.64 6.69
CA VAL A 26 -12.60 -10.24 5.28
C VAL A 26 -11.21 -10.49 4.67
N THR A 27 -10.15 -10.50 5.48
CA THR A 27 -8.76 -10.61 4.99
C THR A 27 -7.89 -11.60 5.80
N PRO A 28 -8.33 -12.84 6.04
CA PRO A 28 -7.65 -13.76 6.96
C PRO A 28 -6.19 -14.05 6.57
N ASN A 29 -5.88 -14.04 5.27
CA ASN A 29 -4.51 -14.24 4.78
C ASN A 29 -3.59 -13.04 5.04
N ILE A 30 -4.11 -11.81 4.92
CA ILE A 30 -3.34 -10.59 5.22
C ILE A 30 -3.15 -10.47 6.74
N ASP A 31 -4.19 -10.82 7.49
CA ASP A 31 -4.17 -10.79 8.95
C ASP A 31 -3.12 -11.78 9.50
N ARG A 32 -3.06 -12.99 8.94
CA ARG A 32 -2.02 -13.96 9.25
C ARG A 32 -0.63 -13.43 8.89
N LEU A 33 -0.43 -12.87 7.69
CA LEU A 33 0.85 -12.28 7.28
C LEU A 33 1.31 -11.18 8.25
N ALA A 34 0.39 -10.34 8.72
CA ALA A 34 0.70 -9.29 9.68
C ALA A 34 1.07 -9.83 11.07
N SER A 35 0.53 -10.98 11.50
CA SER A 35 0.90 -11.65 12.76
C SER A 35 2.27 -12.32 12.73
N GLU A 36 2.75 -12.70 11.55
CA GLU A 36 4.04 -13.36 11.33
C GLU A 36 5.16 -12.36 10.97
N GLY A 37 4.85 -11.06 10.92
CA GLY A 37 5.75 -10.03 10.41
C GLY A 37 5.65 -8.68 11.10
N ILE A 38 6.04 -7.63 10.38
CA ILE A 38 5.96 -6.24 10.85
C ILE A 38 4.78 -5.54 10.17
N ARG A 39 3.98 -4.84 10.97
CA ARG A 39 2.85 -4.04 10.53
C ARG A 39 3.10 -2.56 10.80
N PHE A 40 2.82 -1.70 9.82
CA PHE A 40 2.98 -0.25 9.94
C PHE A 40 1.63 0.43 10.20
N ASN A 41 1.49 1.09 11.35
CA ASN A 41 0.25 1.83 11.68
C ASN A 41 0.16 3.20 10.96
N HIS A 42 1.27 3.69 10.40
CA HIS A 42 1.37 5.01 9.77
C HIS A 42 2.17 4.93 8.46
N ALA A 43 1.62 4.24 7.46
CA ALA A 43 2.17 4.19 6.11
C ALA A 43 1.33 5.07 5.18
N HIS A 44 1.93 6.13 4.65
CA HIS A 44 1.25 7.10 3.78
C HIS A 44 1.80 7.05 2.36
N VAL A 45 0.90 7.16 1.38
CA VAL A 45 1.30 7.47 0.00
C VAL A 45 1.78 8.93 -0.07
N THR A 46 2.69 9.20 -1.00
CA THR A 46 3.18 10.57 -1.24
C THR A 46 2.25 11.36 -2.16
N ILE A 47 1.32 10.69 -2.84
CA ILE A 47 0.29 11.26 -3.71
C ILE A 47 -0.88 10.28 -3.88
N ALA A 48 -2.11 10.78 -3.95
CA ALA A 48 -3.34 10.00 -4.08
C ALA A 48 -3.80 9.86 -5.53
N VAL A 49 -2.89 9.49 -6.44
CA VAL A 49 -3.18 9.22 -7.87
C VAL A 49 -2.36 8.01 -8.32
N CYS A 50 -2.98 7.04 -8.99
CA CYS A 50 -2.40 5.71 -9.25
C CYS A 50 -1.01 5.77 -9.92
N GLN A 51 -0.90 6.46 -11.06
CA GLN A 51 0.35 6.54 -11.84
C GLN A 51 1.52 7.19 -11.08
N PRO A 52 1.41 8.43 -10.55
CA PRO A 52 2.51 9.07 -9.83
C PRO A 52 2.78 8.43 -8.45
N SER A 53 1.79 7.81 -7.80
CA SER A 53 1.98 7.04 -6.56
C SER A 53 2.86 5.82 -6.80
N ARG A 54 2.55 5.04 -7.86
CA ARG A 54 3.39 3.92 -8.31
C ARG A 54 4.76 4.40 -8.77
N GLY A 55 4.84 5.55 -9.43
CA GLY A 55 6.10 6.19 -9.79
C GLY A 55 6.99 6.48 -8.59
N ALA A 56 6.43 7.03 -7.51
CA ALA A 56 7.16 7.25 -6.26
C ALA A 56 7.62 5.94 -5.61
N LEU A 57 6.75 4.92 -5.60
CA LEU A 57 7.02 3.59 -5.04
C LEU A 57 8.18 2.88 -5.75
N MET A 58 8.19 2.92 -7.09
CA MET A 58 9.19 2.21 -7.91
C MET A 58 10.55 2.92 -7.97
N THR A 59 10.57 4.25 -7.79
CA THR A 59 11.80 5.05 -7.86
C THR A 59 12.39 5.40 -6.50
N GLY A 60 11.62 5.25 -5.41
CA GLY A 60 11.99 5.72 -4.08
C GLY A 60 12.10 7.25 -3.97
N ARG A 61 11.49 8.00 -4.91
CA ARG A 61 11.56 9.46 -4.99
C ARG A 61 10.19 10.07 -4.79
N TYR A 62 10.14 11.26 -4.18
CA TYR A 62 8.90 12.04 -4.12
C TYR A 62 8.34 12.33 -5.51
N PRO A 63 7.02 12.51 -5.67
CA PRO A 63 6.38 12.70 -6.98
C PRO A 63 7.00 13.82 -7.84
N HIS A 64 7.36 14.96 -7.24
CA HIS A 64 8.02 16.07 -7.94
C HIS A 64 9.43 15.74 -8.46
N ARG A 65 10.00 14.59 -8.10
CA ARG A 65 11.31 14.08 -8.57
C ARG A 65 11.23 12.72 -9.25
N SER A 66 10.05 12.08 -9.32
CA SER A 66 9.91 10.72 -9.86
C SER A 66 9.92 10.69 -11.39
N GLY A 67 9.62 11.82 -12.04
CA GLY A 67 9.49 11.91 -13.50
C GLY A 67 8.21 11.26 -14.04
N VAL A 68 7.26 10.93 -13.15
CA VAL A 68 5.99 10.28 -13.50
C VAL A 68 4.84 11.24 -13.23
N GLU A 69 4.17 11.68 -14.29
CA GLU A 69 3.04 12.62 -14.24
C GLU A 69 1.71 11.92 -13.98
N GLY A 70 0.69 12.68 -13.57
CA GLY A 70 -0.64 12.14 -13.22
C GLY A 70 -1.70 12.30 -14.30
N PHE A 71 -1.79 13.49 -14.89
CA PHE A 71 -2.76 13.85 -15.93
C PHE A 71 -2.08 14.78 -16.92
N ASN A 72 -2.42 14.66 -18.21
CA ASN A 72 -1.92 15.51 -19.30
C ASN A 72 -3.02 16.46 -19.76
#